data_AF-A0AAV5YTS2-F1
#
_entry.id   AF-A0AAV5YTS2-F1
#
_cell.length_a   1.000
_cell.length_b   1.000
_cell.length_c   1.000
_cell.angle_alpha   90.00
_cell.angle_beta   90.00
_cell.angle_gamma   90.00
#
_symmetry.space_group_name_H-M   'P 1'
#
loop_
_entity.id
_entity.type
_entity.pdbx_description
1 polymer ?
#
loop_
_entity_poly.entity_id
_entity_poly.type
_entity_poly.pdbx_seq_one_letter_code
_entity_poly.pdbx_strand_id
1 'polypeptide(L)' 'WGRKNFGNNSATNLRVLAWLTGGESLHNNHHAYPSSPKFSMGRFEFDPSWVVIRVLMLLRLARLVGDKVKLAA' A
#
# COMPACT_ATOMS: atom_id res chain seq x y z
N TRP A 1 -14.07 -2.51 -12.65
CA TRP A 1 -13.39 -1.19 -12.61
C TRP A 1 -12.20 -1.27 -11.66
N GLY A 2 -11.16 -0.46 -11.86
CA GLY A 2 -9.92 -0.52 -11.06
C GLY A 2 -8.83 -1.40 -11.67
N ARG A 3 -7.59 -1.21 -11.21
CA ARG A 3 -6.38 -1.92 -11.70
C ARG A 3 -6.08 -3.13 -10.83
N LYS A 4 -5.44 -4.16 -11.37
CA LYS A 4 -4.89 -5.28 -10.60
C LYS A 4 -3.40 -5.39 -10.87
N ASN A 5 -2.59 -5.30 -9.82
CA ASN A 5 -1.15 -5.60 -9.89
C ASN A 5 -0.91 -7.09 -9.59
N PHE A 6 -1.79 -7.72 -8.80
CA PHE A 6 -1.69 -9.12 -8.39
C PHE A 6 -2.91 -9.93 -8.82
N GLY A 7 -2.67 -11.13 -9.34
CA GLY A 7 -3.70 -12.06 -9.81
C GLY A 7 -4.30 -12.97 -8.72
N ASN A 8 -3.74 -12.97 -7.51
CA ASN A 8 -4.06 -13.93 -6.43
C ASN A 8 -5.29 -13.57 -5.57
N ASN A 9 -6.00 -12.48 -5.90
CA ASN A 9 -7.19 -12.05 -5.17
C ASN A 9 -8.21 -11.34 -6.09
N SER A 10 -9.45 -11.15 -5.62
CA SER A 10 -10.54 -10.56 -6.40
C SER A 10 -10.62 -9.03 -6.32
N ALA A 11 -9.90 -8.38 -5.40
CA ALA A 11 -9.94 -6.93 -5.20
C ALA A 11 -9.28 -6.16 -6.37
N THR A 12 -9.53 -4.85 -6.43
CA THR A 12 -8.93 -3.93 -7.42
C THR A 12 -8.40 -2.67 -6.73
N ASN A 13 -7.45 -1.99 -7.39
CA ASN A 13 -6.89 -0.70 -6.97
C ASN A 13 -7.66 0.45 -7.62
N LEU A 14 -8.24 1.32 -6.79
CA LEU A 14 -8.89 2.56 -7.20
C LEU A 14 -7.98 3.74 -6.84
N ARG A 15 -7.13 4.14 -7.78
CA ARG A 15 -6.06 5.14 -7.58
C ARG A 15 -6.56 6.52 -7.23
N VAL A 16 -7.71 6.94 -7.77
CA VAL A 16 -8.28 8.27 -7.47
C VAL A 16 -8.80 8.30 -6.04
N LEU A 17 -9.50 7.25 -5.62
CA LEU A 17 -10.04 7.13 -4.27
C LEU A 17 -8.92 7.01 -3.22
N ALA A 18 -7.72 6.54 -3.61
CA ALA A 18 -6.59 6.33 -2.70
C ALA A 18 -6.08 7.64 -2.08
N TRP A 19 -6.31 8.77 -2.77
CA TRP A 19 -6.01 10.10 -2.23
C TRP A 19 -6.89 10.44 -1.02
N LEU A 20 -8.15 10.02 -1.03
CA LEU A 20 -9.14 10.33 0.01
C LEU A 20 -9.12 9.29 1.14
N THR A 21 -8.86 8.03 0.82
CA THR A 21 -8.86 6.92 1.80
C THR A 21 -7.48 6.68 2.42
N GLY A 22 -6.52 7.57 2.21
CA GLY A 22 -5.17 7.38 2.73
C GLY A 22 -4.41 6.21 2.11
N GLY A 23 -4.90 5.60 1.03
CA GLY A 23 -4.27 4.46 0.35
C GLY A 23 -5.08 3.17 0.43
N GLU A 24 -6.10 3.07 1.28
CA GLU A 24 -6.85 1.82 1.53
C GLU A 24 -7.57 1.27 0.29
N SER A 25 -7.90 2.14 -0.67
CA SER A 25 -8.51 1.73 -1.94
C SER A 25 -7.52 1.15 -2.95
N LEU A 26 -6.22 1.09 -2.64
CA LEU A 26 -5.24 0.23 -3.32
C LEU A 26 -5.39 -1.22 -2.82
N HIS A 27 -6.62 -1.69 -2.88
CA HIS A 27 -7.11 -2.85 -2.15
C HIS A 27 -6.55 -4.15 -2.72
N ASN A 28 -6.31 -4.25 -4.03
CA ASN A 28 -5.66 -5.42 -4.63
C ASN A 28 -4.24 -5.64 -4.10
N ASN A 29 -3.50 -4.56 -3.82
CA ASN A 29 -2.18 -4.66 -3.22
C ASN A 29 -2.27 -5.08 -1.75
N HIS A 30 -3.21 -4.49 -1.00
CA HIS A 30 -3.40 -4.83 0.41
C HIS A 30 -3.78 -6.31 0.59
N HIS A 31 -4.69 -6.82 -0.23
CA HIS A 31 -5.05 -8.25 -0.21
C HIS A 31 -3.91 -9.16 -0.62
N ALA A 32 -2.99 -8.70 -1.48
CA ALA A 32 -1.80 -9.48 -1.84
C ALA A 32 -0.75 -9.51 -0.71
N TYR A 33 -0.61 -8.42 0.05
CA TYR A 33 0.36 -8.27 1.13
C TYR A 33 -0.25 -7.57 2.36
N PRO A 34 -1.12 -8.26 3.13
CA PRO A 34 -1.92 -7.63 4.17
C PRO A 34 -1.09 -7.11 5.35
N SER A 35 0.08 -7.71 5.60
CA SER A 35 1.02 -7.26 6.64
C SER A 35 1.87 -6.05 6.21
N SER A 36 1.81 -5.64 4.95
CA SER A 36 2.54 -4.45 4.49
C SER A 36 1.82 -3.18 4.97
N PRO A 37 2.50 -2.30 5.73
CA PRO A 37 1.94 -1.00 6.09
C PRO A 37 1.89 0.00 4.92
N LYS A 38 2.55 -0.33 3.79
CA LYS A 38 2.48 0.43 2.55
C LYS A 38 1.46 -0.21 1.62
N PHE A 39 0.48 0.56 1.16
CA PHE A 39 -0.55 0.14 0.21
C PHE A 39 -0.10 0.25 -1.26
N SER A 40 0.78 1.20 -1.59
CA SER A 40 1.25 1.38 -2.97
C SER A 40 2.36 0.39 -3.38
N MET A 41 2.17 -0.26 -4.53
CA MET A 41 3.14 -1.18 -5.14
C MET A 41 3.48 -0.80 -6.59
N GLY A 42 2.56 -0.16 -7.30
CA GLY A 42 2.75 0.31 -8.67
C GLY A 42 3.37 1.71 -8.75
N ARG A 43 4.10 1.98 -9.84
CA ARG A 43 4.81 3.26 -10.08
C ARG A 43 3.93 4.51 -9.99
N PHE A 44 2.65 4.39 -10.32
CA PHE A 44 1.73 5.53 -10.38
C PHE A 44 0.67 5.50 -9.26
N GLU A 45 0.89 4.72 -8.21
CA GLU A 45 0.02 4.65 -7.05
C GLU A 45 0.54 5.58 -5.97
N PHE A 46 -0.29 6.54 -5.56
CA PHE A 46 0.02 7.41 -4.43
C PHE A 46 -0.63 6.86 -3.17
N ASP A 47 0.10 6.93 -2.06
CA ASP A 47 -0.27 6.35 -0.77
C ASP A 47 0.01 7.37 0.33
N PRO A 48 -1.01 8.16 0.70
CA PRO A 48 -0.88 9.17 1.74
C PRO A 48 -0.47 8.58 3.10
N SER A 49 -0.98 7.41 3.49
CA SER A 49 -0.65 6.77 4.76
C SER A 49 0.84 6.42 4.84
N TRP A 50 1.46 6.00 3.74
CA TRP A 50 2.88 5.71 3.72
C TRP A 50 3.74 6.95 4.00
N VAL A 51 3.33 8.13 3.51
CA VAL A 51 4.01 9.39 3.84
C VAL A 51 3.92 9.66 5.35
N VAL A 52 2.74 9.50 5.95
CA VAL A 52 2.52 9.68 7.39
C VAL A 52 3.39 8.70 8.19
N ILE A 53 3.39 7.41 7.85
CA ILE A 53 4.20 6.39 8.52
C ILE A 53 5.69 6.73 8.41
N ARG A 54 6.16 7.18 7.25
CA ARG A 54 7.55 7.61 7.06
C ARG A 54 7.92 8.81 7.92
N VAL A 55 7.02 9.78 8.09
CA VAL A 55 7.22 10.92 8.99
C VAL A 55 7.29 10.45 10.45
N LEU A 56 6.39 9.56 10.88
CA LEU A 56 6.42 9.01 12.24
C LEU A 56 7.70 8.21 12.51
N MET A 57 8.19 7.45 11.52
CA MET A 57 9.49 6.78 11.61
C MET A 57 10.66 7.77 11.70
N LEU A 58 10.62 8.86 10.93
CA LEU A 58 11.65 9.92 10.97
C LEU A 58 11.72 10.58 12.35
N LEU A 59 10.56 10.83 12.96
CA LEU A 59 10.42 11.36 14.32
C LEU A 59 10.69 10.32 15.42
N ARG A 60 11.07 9.08 15.05
CA ARG A 60 11.31 7.95 15.96
C ARG A 60 10.09 7.57 16.82
N LEU A 61 8.89 7.92 16.36
CA LEU A 61 7.62 7.56 17.01
C LEU A 61 7.10 6.19 16.56
N ALA A 62 7.59 5.68 15.43
CA ALA A 62 7.21 4.38 14.88
C ALA A 62 8.43 3.61 14.36
N ARG A 63 8.33 2.28 14.34
CA ARG A 63 9.30 1.36 13.73
C ARG A 63 8.57 0.31 12.91
N LEU A 64 9.09 0.00 11.73
CA LEU A 64 8.62 -1.15 10.95
C LEU A 64 9.10 -2.44 11.60
N VAL A 65 8.19 -3.37 11.80
CA VAL A 65 8.46 -4.70 12.37
C VAL A 65 8.05 -5.74 11.33
N GLY A 66 8.83 -6.81 11.22
CA GLY A 66 8.63 -7.88 10.25
C GLY A 66 9.57 -7.82 9.05
N ASP A 67 9.47 -8.85 8.20
CA ASP A 67 10.34 -9.01 7.06
C ASP A 67 9.94 -8.13 5.87
N LYS A 68 10.93 -7.76 5.06
CA LYS A 68 10.67 -7.06 3.80
C LYS A 68 9.94 -8.02 2.86
N VAL A 69 8.78 -7.60 2.39
CA VAL A 69 8.06 -8.29 1.32
C VAL A 69 8.88 -8.23 0.03
N LYS A 70 9.21 -9.39 -0.54
CA LYS A 70 9.74 -9.48 -1.90
C LYS A 70 8.56 -9.43 -2.87
N LEU A 71 8.51 -8.39 -3.69
CA LEU A 71 7.57 -8.34 -4.81
C LEU A 71 8.06 -9.34 -5.85
N ALA A 72 7.23 -10.33 -6.17
CA ALA A 72 7.49 -11.18 -7.33
C ALA A 72 7.43 -10.30 -8.58
N ALA A 73 8.46 -10.42 -9.43
CA ALA A 73 8.59 -9.67 -10.68
C ALA A 73 7.52 -10.08 -11.69
#